data_AF-A0A959IUS8-F1
#
_entry.id   AF-A0A959IUS8-F1
#
_cell.length_a   1.000
_cell.length_b   1.000
_cell.length_c   1.000
_cell.angle_alpha   90.00
_cell.angle_beta   90.00
_cell.angle_gamma   90.00
#
_symmetry.space_group_name_H-M   'P 1'
#
loop_
_entity.id
_entity.type
_entity.pdbx_description
1 polymer ?
#
loop_
_entity_poly.entity_id
_entity_poly.type
_entity_poly.pdbx_seq_one_letter_code
_entity_poly.pdbx_strand_id
1 'polypeptide(L)' 'MEVKKVAVGCDHAGYPYKDLVVAELHRRGIQITDYGTDSPASVDYPDFVHPVATDVESGAVDLGVVICFVPVLA' A
#
# COMPACT_ATOMS: atom_id res chain seq x y z
N MET A 1 13.74 11.36 -9.61
CA MET A 1 12.34 11.55 -9.20
C MET A 1 12.34 11.62 -7.69
N GLU A 2 11.87 12.71 -7.09
CA GLU A 2 11.79 12.85 -5.63
C GLU A 2 10.40 12.37 -5.20
N VAL A 3 10.32 11.29 -4.42
CA VAL A 3 9.05 10.72 -3.95
C VAL A 3 8.75 11.31 -2.58
N LYS A 4 7.69 12.11 -2.48
CA LYS A 4 7.26 12.79 -1.23
C LYS A 4 5.96 12.22 -0.69
N LYS A 5 5.09 11.72 -1.57
CA LYS A 5 3.78 11.17 -1.24
C LYS A 5 3.58 9.80 -1.87
N VAL A 6 3.12 8.85 -1.08
CA VAL A 6 2.85 7.48 -1.52
C VAL A 6 1.46 7.05 -1.07
N ALA A 7 0.70 6.44 -1.96
CA ALA A 7 -0.51 5.71 -1.60
C ALA A 7 -0.18 4.22 -1.43
N VAL A 8 -0.70 3.57 -0.40
CA VAL A 8 -0.48 2.16 -0.11
C VAL A 8 -1.81 1.44 0.02
N GLY A 9 -1.92 0.24 -0.56
CA GLY A 9 -3.07 -0.63 -0.42
C GLY A 9 -2.68 -2.10 -0.47
N CYS A 10 -3.38 -2.95 0.28
CA CYS A 10 -3.15 -4.39 0.27
C CYS A 10 -4.43 -5.20 0.56
N ASP A 11 -4.42 -6.48 0.17
CA ASP A 11 -5.37 -7.46 0.71
C ASP A 11 -4.92 -8.00 2.07
N HIS A 12 -5.76 -8.86 2.65
CA HIS A 12 -5.53 -9.55 3.90
C HIS A 12 -4.24 -10.38 3.94
N ALA A 13 -3.82 -10.93 2.79
CA ALA A 13 -2.60 -11.71 2.69
C ALA A 13 -1.34 -10.82 2.67
N GLY A 14 -1.46 -9.60 2.14
CA GLY A 14 -0.41 -8.59 2.09
C GLY A 14 -0.20 -7.80 3.40
N TYR A 15 -1.16 -7.85 4.34
CA TYR A 15 -1.18 -7.01 5.55
C TYR A 15 0.15 -6.99 6.35
N PRO A 16 0.78 -8.15 6.69
CA PRO A 16 2.03 -8.13 7.46
C PRO A 16 3.19 -7.43 6.74
N TYR A 17 3.20 -7.48 5.40
CA TYR A 17 4.22 -6.84 4.59
C TYR A 17 3.94 -5.35 4.38
N LYS A 18 2.65 -4.97 4.28
CA LYS A 18 2.21 -3.57 4.24
C LYS A 18 2.80 -2.81 5.42
N ASP A 19 2.66 -3.35 6.63
CA ASP A 19 3.15 -2.69 7.85
C ASP A 19 4.67 -2.46 7.80
N LEU A 20 5.45 -3.42 7.29
CA LEU A 20 6.90 -3.26 7.13
C LEU A 20 7.26 -2.16 6.11
N VAL A 21 6.53 -2.11 4.99
CA VAL A 21 6.73 -1.10 3.94
C VAL A 21 6.36 0.29 4.46
N VAL A 22 5.20 0.43 5.10
CA VAL A 22 4.72 1.68 5.68
C VAL A 22 5.70 2.20 6.73
N ALA A 23 6.21 1.31 7.59
CA ALA A 23 7.21 1.68 8.60
C ALA A 23 8.50 2.23 7.97
N GLU A 24 9.01 1.60 6.90
CA GLU A 24 10.21 2.07 6.21
C GLU A 24 9.98 3.37 5.45
N LEU A 25 8.82 3.54 4.81
CA LEU A 25 8.44 4.79 4.14
C LEU A 25 8.33 5.95 5.14
N HIS A 26 7.73 5.71 6.32
CA HIS A 26 7.70 6.70 7.41
C HIS A 26 9.11 7.04 7.91
N ARG A 27 10.00 6.06 8.07
CA ARG A 27 11.41 6.31 8.45
C ARG A 27 12.15 7.20 7.46
N ARG A 28 11.75 7.18 6.19
CA ARG A 28 12.30 8.03 5.13
C ARG A 28 11.66 9.43 5.07
N GLY A 29 10.68 9.72 5.93
CA GLY A 29 9.96 11.00 5.96
C GLY A 29 8.97 11.19 4.79
N ILE A 30 8.54 10.10 4.16
CA ILE A 30 7.57 10.11 3.06
C ILE A 30 6.16 10.19 3.67
N GLN A 31 5.30 11.04 3.09
CA GLN A 31 3.89 11.10 3.47
C GLN A 31 3.14 9.90 2.87
N ILE A 32 2.34 9.22 3.69
CA ILE A 32 1.66 7.99 3.30
C ILE A 32 0.15 8.17 3.43
N THR A 33 -0.57 7.80 2.37
CA THR A 33 -2.01 7.53 2.42
C THR A 33 -2.19 6.02 2.41
N ASP A 34 -2.62 5.44 3.53
CA ASP A 34 -2.89 4.01 3.67
C ASP A 34 -4.39 3.76 3.48
N TYR A 35 -4.73 3.00 2.44
CA TYR A 35 -6.12 2.63 2.13
C TYR A 35 -6.56 1.35 2.84
N GLY A 36 -5.65 0.67 3.53
CA GLY A 36 -5.87 -0.62 4.19
C GLY A 36 -5.36 -1.80 3.36
N THR A 37 -5.66 -3.05 3.74
CA THR A 37 -6.42 -3.44 4.94
C THR A 37 -5.61 -3.31 6.23
N ASP A 38 -6.28 -3.23 7.38
CA ASP A 38 -5.67 -3.10 8.72
C ASP A 38 -5.81 -4.38 9.55
N SER A 39 -6.16 -5.50 8.89
CA SER A 39 -6.30 -6.78 9.57
C SER A 39 -6.04 -7.95 8.61
N PRO A 40 -5.70 -9.14 9.13
CA PRO A 40 -5.59 -10.36 8.33
C PRO A 40 -6.96 -10.98 8.00
N ALA A 41 -8.08 -10.31 8.35
CA ALA A 41 -9.40 -10.80 8.00
C ALA A 41 -9.60 -10.71 6.49
N SER A 42 -10.24 -11.74 5.90
CA SER A 42 -10.49 -11.79 4.46
C SER A 42 -11.22 -10.52 3.98
N VAL A 43 -10.70 -9.93 2.92
CA VAL A 43 -11.24 -8.74 2.25
C VAL A 43 -11.02 -8.83 0.74
N ASP A 44 -11.80 -8.08 -0.02
CA ASP A 44 -11.70 -7.99 -1.47
C ASP A 44 -10.59 -7.00 -1.86
N TYR A 45 -9.55 -7.51 -2.52
CA TYR A 45 -8.39 -6.73 -2.97
C TYR A 45 -8.75 -5.42 -3.71
N PRO A 46 -9.70 -5.40 -4.67
CA PRO A 46 -10.01 -4.19 -5.45
C PRO A 46 -10.41 -2.97 -4.61
N ASP A 47 -11.03 -3.17 -3.44
CA ASP A 47 -11.47 -2.08 -2.56
C ASP A 47 -10.29 -1.26 -2.03
N PHE A 48 -9.11 -1.88 -1.92
CA PHE A 48 -7.91 -1.26 -1.36
C PHE A 48 -6.96 -0.74 -2.43
N VAL A 49 -6.97 -1.32 -3.64
CA VAL A 49 -6.05 -0.92 -4.72
C VAL A 49 -6.64 0.02 -5.76
N HIS A 50 -7.96 0.04 -5.96
CA HIS A 50 -8.55 1.04 -6.84
C HIS A 50 -8.31 2.48 -6.34
N PRO A 51 -8.47 2.80 -5.03
CA PRO A 51 -8.15 4.13 -4.52
C PRO A 51 -6.67 4.51 -4.73
N VAL A 52 -5.74 3.55 -4.54
CA VAL A 52 -4.31 3.75 -4.82
C VAL A 52 -4.07 4.12 -6.28
N ALA A 53 -4.70 3.40 -7.22
CA ALA A 53 -4.58 3.70 -8.64
C ALA A 53 -5.17 5.07 -8.99
N THR A 54 -6.31 5.43 -8.41
CA THR A 54 -6.95 6.75 -8.59
C THR A 54 -6.05 7.88 -8.08
N ASP A 55 -5.39 7.71 -6.94
CA ASP A 55 -4.47 8.72 -6.40
C ASP A 55 -3.23 8.92 -7.28
N VAL A 56 -2.72 7.83 -7.88
CA VAL A 56 -1.61 7.90 -8.83
C VAL A 56 -2.05 8.59 -10.13
N GLU A 57 -3.20 8.19 -10.69
CA GLU A 57 -3.72 8.76 -11.94
C GLU A 57 -4.06 10.25 -11.81
N SER A 58 -4.61 10.65 -10.66
CA SER A 58 -4.95 12.05 -10.38
C SER A 58 -3.74 12.92 -10.00
N GLY A 59 -2.57 12.33 -9.77
CA GLY A 59 -1.38 13.04 -9.28
C GLY A 59 -1.48 13.48 -7.81
N ALA A 60 -2.39 12.90 -7.03
CA ALA A 60 -2.49 13.12 -5.59
C ALA A 60 -1.25 12.60 -4.84
N VAL A 61 -0.63 11.55 -5.38
CA VAL A 61 0.63 10.95 -4.89
C VAL A 61 1.65 10.80 -6.02
N ASP A 62 2.93 10.69 -5.66
CA ASP A 62 4.02 10.49 -6.64
C ASP A 62 4.15 9.03 -7.07
N LEU A 63 3.73 8.10 -6.20
CA LEU A 63 3.84 6.66 -6.41
C LEU A 63 2.76 5.90 -5.63
N GLY A 64 2.29 4.79 -6.20
CA GLY A 64 1.39 3.84 -5.54
C GLY A 64 2.11 2.52 -5.24
N VAL A 65 1.91 1.99 -4.04
CA VAL A 65 2.41 0.67 -3.63
C VAL A 65 1.22 -0.24 -3.35
N VAL A 66 1.13 -1.33 -4.10
CA VAL A 66 0.09 -2.34 -3.91
C VAL A 66 0.72 -3.66 -3.53
N ILE A 67 0.19 -4.31 -2.49
CA ILE A 67 0.75 -5.55 -1.94
C ILE A 67 -0.36 -6.60 -1.88
N CYS A 68 -0.13 -7.76 -2.48
CA CYS A 68 -1.01 -8.91 -2.39
C CYS A 68 -0.25 -10.14 -1.87
N PHE A 69 -0.88 -11.31 -1.89
CA PHE A 69 -0.24 -12.57 -1.53
C PHE A 69 1.08 -12.78 -2.29
N VAL A 70 2.17 -12.89 -1.53
CA VAL A 70 3.47 -13.33 -2.03
C VAL A 70 3.68 -14.78 -1.57
N PRO A 71 3.55 -15.78 -2.45
CA PRO A 71 3.95 -17.14 -2.10
C PRO A 71 5.47 -17.17 -1.94
N VAL A 72 5.95 -17.17 -0.71
CA VAL A 72 7.31 -17.63 -0.43
C VAL A 72 7.22 -19.14 -0.27
N LEU A 73 7.46 -19.86 -1.37
CA LEU A 73 7.61 -21.32 -1.33
C LEU A 73 8.77 -21.65 -0.38
N ALA A 74 8.46 -22.34 0.71
CA ALA A 74 9.41 -23.11 1.50
C ALA A 74 9.58 -24.50 0.88
#